data_AF-A0A2A9PGK4-F1
#
_entry.id   AF-A0A2A9PGK4-F1
#
_cell.length_a   1.000
_cell.length_b   1.000
_cell.length_c   1.000
_cell.angle_alpha   90.00
_cell.angle_beta   90.00
_cell.angle_gamma   90.00
#
_symmetry.space_group_name_H-M   'P 1'
#
loop_
_entity.id
_entity.type
_entity.pdbx_description
1 polymer ?
#
loop_
_entity_poly.entity_id
_entity_poly.type
_entity_poly.pdbx_seq_one_letter_code
_entity_poly.pdbx_strand_id
1 'polypeptide(L)'
;MADAGATIVKTNFTRTINASRDDDRLTLGADLITNLPGYFAGLTKNPFGLSTLADLREKTRNTPAEENQIWGTGLWDIALDEVGFNNTDPRFWPAWQRLLQLQGPDGLLGALEKDNLTAIVTPHLFAAGMANFIGAPVVTVPLGYYPGNTEVKTRPGKISPPLVVSGPSVPFAISFVGRQWSDADLIGLAYSFEQKTQARSRARRIIMPEAEVPLSGSCAA
;
A
#
# COMPACT_ATOMS: atom_id res chain seq x y z
N MET A 1 -0.49 -24.77 4.42
CA MET A 1 -0.60 -24.71 2.93
C MET A 1 -0.24 -26.04 2.31
N ALA A 2 0.93 -26.63 2.61
CA ALA A 2 1.26 -28.00 2.21
C ALA A 2 0.18 -29.03 2.64
N ASP A 3 -0.25 -28.97 3.91
CA ASP A 3 -1.36 -29.80 4.44
C ASP A 3 -2.72 -29.53 3.80
N ALA A 4 -2.82 -28.49 2.95
CA ALA A 4 -4.01 -28.17 2.16
C ALA A 4 -3.89 -28.65 0.70
N GLY A 5 -2.80 -29.35 0.35
CA GLY A 5 -2.54 -29.89 -0.98
C GLY A 5 -1.71 -28.98 -1.89
N ALA A 6 -1.21 -27.83 -1.41
CA ALA A 6 -0.39 -26.94 -2.21
C ALA A 6 1.10 -27.37 -2.20
N THR A 7 1.74 -27.41 -3.37
CA THR A 7 3.19 -27.53 -3.48
C THR A 7 3.84 -26.18 -3.18
N ILE A 8 4.78 -26.15 -2.24
CA ILE A 8 5.48 -24.93 -1.83
C ILE A 8 6.90 -24.94 -2.38
N VAL A 9 7.19 -23.98 -3.24
CA VAL A 9 8.51 -23.80 -3.87
C VAL A 9 9.13 -22.50 -3.35
N LYS A 10 10.40 -22.56 -2.94
CA LYS A 10 11.16 -21.35 -2.63
C LYS A 10 11.58 -20.70 -3.95
N THR A 11 11.07 -19.50 -4.21
CA THR A 11 11.44 -18.68 -5.38
C THR A 11 12.16 -17.41 -4.95
N ASN A 12 12.87 -16.76 -5.88
CA ASN A 12 13.56 -15.49 -5.67
C ASN A 12 13.33 -14.56 -6.86
N PHE A 13 13.33 -13.26 -6.61
CA PHE A 13 13.36 -12.25 -7.67
C PHE A 13 14.79 -12.00 -8.13
N THR A 14 14.93 -11.61 -9.40
CA THR A 14 16.22 -11.16 -9.95
C THR A 14 16.55 -9.75 -9.44
N ARG A 15 15.54 -8.90 -9.25
CA ARG A 15 15.73 -7.57 -8.66
C ARG A 15 16.00 -7.61 -7.16
N THR A 16 16.62 -6.55 -6.64
CA THR A 16 16.75 -6.32 -5.20
C THR A 16 15.52 -5.60 -4.63
N ILE A 17 15.34 -5.69 -3.31
CA ILE A 17 14.17 -5.11 -2.62
C ILE A 17 14.07 -3.58 -2.75
N ASN A 18 15.20 -2.88 -2.91
CA ASN A 18 15.26 -1.42 -2.99
C ASN A 18 15.39 -0.88 -4.42
N ALA A 19 15.42 -1.76 -5.44
CA ALA A 19 15.69 -1.36 -6.82
C ALA A 19 14.68 -0.35 -7.39
N SER A 20 13.44 -0.35 -6.89
CA SER A 20 12.37 0.54 -7.38
C SER A 20 12.29 1.88 -6.65
N ARG A 21 12.99 2.06 -5.51
CA ARG A 21 12.67 3.12 -4.54
C ARG A 21 12.65 4.54 -5.12
N ASP A 22 13.65 4.86 -5.93
CA ASP A 22 13.80 6.21 -6.46
C ASP A 22 12.85 6.45 -7.65
N ASP A 23 12.64 5.43 -8.49
CA ASP A 23 11.66 5.48 -9.58
C ASP A 23 10.21 5.53 -9.03
N ASP A 24 9.91 4.81 -7.93
CA ASP A 24 8.63 4.86 -7.22
C ASP A 24 8.34 6.30 -6.75
N ARG A 25 9.31 6.93 -6.09
CA ARG A 25 9.18 8.32 -5.58
C ARG A 25 8.97 9.31 -6.72
N LEU A 26 9.74 9.17 -7.80
CA LEU A 26 9.67 10.04 -8.97
C LEU A 26 8.31 9.93 -9.65
N THR A 27 7.89 8.71 -9.99
CA THR A 27 6.65 8.47 -10.74
C THR A 27 5.42 8.88 -9.93
N LEU A 28 5.33 8.48 -8.65
CA LEU A 28 4.20 8.86 -7.79
C LEU A 28 4.11 10.37 -7.58
N GLY A 29 5.24 11.07 -7.39
CA GLY A 29 5.26 12.52 -7.22
C GLY A 29 4.79 13.26 -8.47
N ALA A 30 5.32 12.86 -9.63
CA ALA A 30 4.97 13.45 -10.92
C ALA A 30 3.50 13.20 -11.31
N ASP A 31 2.98 12.00 -11.05
CA ASP A 31 1.57 11.67 -11.26
C ASP A 31 0.66 12.46 -10.32
N LEU A 32 1.03 12.63 -9.05
CA LEU A 32 0.22 13.40 -8.10
C LEU A 32 0.09 14.87 -8.53
N ILE A 33 1.19 15.49 -9.01
CA ILE A 33 1.18 16.86 -9.56
C ILE A 33 0.24 16.95 -10.77
N THR A 34 0.21 15.91 -11.61
CA THR A 34 -0.56 15.93 -12.86
C THR A 34 -2.05 15.67 -12.64
N ASN A 35 -2.38 14.63 -11.87
CA ASN A 35 -3.72 14.07 -11.83
C ASN A 35 -4.62 14.78 -10.81
N LEU A 36 -4.06 15.34 -9.74
CA LEU A 36 -4.86 16.00 -8.71
C LEU A 36 -5.59 17.26 -9.22
N PRO A 37 -4.99 18.14 -10.05
CA PRO A 37 -5.73 19.21 -10.72
C PRO A 37 -6.93 18.72 -11.55
N GLY A 38 -6.78 17.60 -12.26
CA GLY A 38 -7.86 16.98 -13.02
C GLY A 38 -9.00 16.50 -12.13
N TYR A 39 -8.67 15.91 -10.97
CA TYR A 39 -9.66 15.54 -9.96
C TYR A 39 -10.41 16.78 -9.43
N PHE A 40 -9.71 17.85 -9.07
CA PHE A 40 -10.33 19.08 -8.57
C PHE A 40 -11.25 19.75 -9.59
N ALA A 41 -10.87 19.76 -10.87
CA ALA A 41 -11.70 20.28 -11.95
C ALA A 41 -13.00 19.48 -12.14
N GLY A 42 -13.01 18.19 -11.75
CA GLY A 42 -14.19 17.32 -11.79
C GLY A 42 -15.14 17.46 -10.59
N LEU A 43 -14.77 18.22 -9.55
CA LEU A 43 -15.61 18.36 -8.36
C LEU A 43 -16.83 19.26 -8.63
N THR A 44 -18.03 18.76 -8.31
CA THR A 44 -19.26 19.56 -8.35
C THR A 44 -19.23 20.73 -7.37
N LYS A 45 -18.60 20.53 -6.20
CA LYS A 45 -18.40 21.55 -5.17
C LYS A 45 -16.94 21.58 -4.78
N ASN A 46 -16.34 22.76 -4.89
CA ASN A 46 -14.98 23.03 -4.44
C ASN A 46 -15.01 24.30 -3.56
N PRO A 47 -15.47 24.19 -2.31
CA PRO A 47 -15.75 25.34 -1.45
C PRO A 47 -14.50 26.15 -1.10
N PHE A 48 -13.31 25.53 -1.22
CA PHE A 48 -12.03 26.17 -0.96
C PHE A 48 -11.29 26.60 -2.25
N GLY A 49 -11.89 26.38 -3.42
CA GLY A 49 -11.31 26.76 -4.71
C GLY A 49 -9.95 26.14 -4.99
N LEU A 50 -9.67 24.92 -4.51
CA LEU A 50 -8.38 24.26 -4.71
C LEU A 50 -8.21 23.83 -6.16
N SER A 51 -7.06 24.12 -6.77
CA SER A 51 -6.80 23.81 -8.17
C SER A 51 -5.52 23.01 -8.38
N THR A 52 -4.61 23.03 -7.40
CA THR A 52 -3.30 22.38 -7.48
C THR A 52 -2.94 21.64 -6.21
N LEU A 53 -1.93 20.77 -6.30
CA LEU A 53 -1.31 20.15 -5.12
C LEU A 53 -0.73 21.20 -4.15
N ALA A 54 -0.22 22.32 -4.67
CA ALA A 54 0.29 23.42 -3.85
C ALA A 54 -0.84 24.09 -3.05
N ASP A 55 -2.01 24.33 -3.66
CA ASP A 55 -3.17 24.88 -2.97
C ASP A 55 -3.62 23.97 -1.83
N LEU A 56 -3.69 22.65 -2.10
CA LEU A 56 -4.04 21.66 -1.09
C LEU A 56 -3.02 21.65 0.05
N ARG A 57 -1.72 21.70 -0.27
CA ARG A 57 -0.65 21.75 0.72
C ARG A 57 -0.79 22.96 1.64
N GLU A 58 -0.92 24.14 1.07
CA GLU A 58 -1.02 25.37 1.85
C GLU A 58 -2.34 25.44 2.63
N LYS A 59 -3.44 24.97 2.05
CA LYS A 59 -4.73 24.90 2.77
C LYS A 59 -4.63 23.98 3.98
N THR A 60 -4.03 22.80 3.82
CA THR A 60 -3.87 21.82 4.91
C THR A 60 -2.99 22.38 6.02
N ARG A 61 -1.85 22.98 5.66
CA ARG A 61 -0.92 23.60 6.61
C ARG A 61 -1.54 24.72 7.44
N ASN A 62 -2.43 25.50 6.83
CA ASN A 62 -3.06 26.66 7.45
C ASN A 62 -4.44 26.35 8.08
N THR A 63 -4.88 25.08 8.07
CA THR A 63 -6.16 24.69 8.68
C THR A 63 -5.90 24.00 10.02
N PRO A 64 -6.25 24.61 11.18
CA PRO A 64 -5.94 24.06 12.50
C PRO A 64 -6.48 22.64 12.73
N ALA A 65 -7.63 22.31 12.14
CA ALA A 65 -8.26 20.99 12.25
C ALA A 65 -7.44 19.87 11.58
N GLU A 66 -6.52 20.19 10.67
CA GLU A 66 -5.64 19.22 10.00
C GLU A 66 -4.38 18.92 10.82
N GLU A 67 -4.16 19.64 11.94
CA GLU A 67 -3.05 19.43 12.87
C GLU A 67 -1.70 19.27 12.17
N ASN A 68 -1.37 20.14 11.22
CA ASN A 68 -0.18 20.01 10.38
C ASN A 68 1.14 19.89 11.18
N GLN A 69 1.21 20.47 12.37
CA GLN A 69 2.34 20.33 13.29
C GLN A 69 2.53 18.89 13.80
N ILE A 70 1.49 18.05 13.73
CA ILE A 70 1.50 16.63 14.10
C ILE A 70 1.62 15.76 12.85
N TRP A 71 0.84 15.99 11.80
CA TRP A 71 0.75 15.05 10.68
C TRP A 71 1.62 15.45 9.47
N GLY A 72 1.74 16.74 9.19
CA GLY A 72 2.54 17.30 8.11
C GLY A 72 2.05 16.98 6.69
N THR A 73 2.82 17.46 5.70
CA THR A 73 2.52 17.31 4.26
C THR A 73 3.67 16.65 3.49
N GLY A 74 4.49 15.83 4.15
CA GLY A 74 5.80 15.42 3.64
C GLY A 74 5.79 14.70 2.27
N LEU A 75 4.74 13.96 1.93
CA LEU A 75 4.62 13.35 0.59
C LEU A 75 4.38 14.40 -0.51
N TRP A 76 3.64 15.46 -0.20
CA TRP A 76 3.40 16.57 -1.12
C TRP A 76 4.65 17.43 -1.26
N ASP A 77 5.44 17.58 -0.18
CA ASP A 77 6.74 18.25 -0.22
C ASP A 77 7.73 17.49 -1.11
N ILE A 78 7.77 16.15 -1.01
CA ILE A 78 8.56 15.34 -1.94
C ILE A 78 8.10 15.57 -3.38
N ALA A 79 6.79 15.55 -3.66
CA ALA A 79 6.29 15.77 -5.00
C ALA A 79 6.65 17.16 -5.55
N LEU A 80 6.38 18.22 -4.78
CA LEU A 80 6.55 19.61 -5.21
C LEU A 80 8.01 20.08 -5.19
N ASP A 81 8.77 19.72 -4.15
CA ASP A 81 10.07 20.32 -3.87
C ASP A 81 11.25 19.39 -4.21
N GLU A 82 11.10 18.06 -4.10
CA GLU A 82 12.15 17.09 -4.49
C GLU A 82 12.00 16.62 -5.94
N VAL A 83 10.78 16.22 -6.36
CA VAL A 83 10.50 15.81 -7.74
C VAL A 83 10.36 17.04 -8.63
N GLY A 84 9.40 17.94 -8.34
CA GLY A 84 9.32 19.27 -8.94
C GLY A 84 8.94 19.32 -10.43
N PHE A 85 8.48 18.21 -11.00
CA PHE A 85 7.96 18.13 -12.37
C PHE A 85 6.76 17.19 -12.45
N ASN A 86 5.99 17.30 -13.53
CA ASN A 86 4.79 16.51 -13.78
C ASN A 86 5.08 15.29 -14.67
N ASN A 87 4.10 14.43 -14.93
CA ASN A 87 4.31 13.18 -15.65
C ASN A 87 4.49 13.35 -17.18
N THR A 88 4.41 14.58 -17.70
CA THR A 88 4.72 14.89 -19.11
C THR A 88 6.21 15.16 -19.33
N ASP A 89 6.98 15.29 -18.25
CA ASP A 89 8.43 15.45 -18.31
C ASP A 89 9.12 14.18 -18.87
N PRO A 90 10.14 14.32 -19.74
CA PRO A 90 10.83 13.18 -20.35
C PRO A 90 11.48 12.21 -19.36
N ARG A 91 11.72 12.62 -18.10
CA ARG A 91 12.25 11.75 -17.04
C ARG A 91 11.22 10.72 -16.52
N PHE A 92 9.93 11.01 -16.65
CA PHE A 92 8.86 10.17 -16.10
C PHE A 92 8.80 8.80 -16.79
N TRP A 93 8.72 8.79 -18.12
CA TRP A 93 8.47 7.56 -18.87
C TRP A 93 9.55 6.49 -18.70
N PRO A 94 10.86 6.81 -18.74
CA PRO A 94 11.90 5.83 -18.46
C PRO A 94 11.85 5.28 -17.03
N ALA A 95 11.49 6.09 -16.03
CA ALA A 95 11.33 5.63 -14.65
C ALA A 95 10.16 4.64 -14.54
N TRP A 96 9.01 4.99 -15.12
CA TRP A 96 7.86 4.10 -15.18
C TRP A 96 8.18 2.75 -15.86
N GLN A 97 8.87 2.78 -17.00
CA GLN A 97 9.27 1.56 -17.72
C GLN A 97 10.22 0.67 -16.88
N ARG A 98 11.14 1.26 -16.11
CA ARG A 98 11.99 0.49 -15.19
C ARG A 98 11.17 -0.16 -14.09
N LEU A 99 10.13 0.49 -13.56
CA LEU A 99 9.24 -0.11 -12.57
C LEU A 99 8.47 -1.30 -13.13
N LEU A 100 7.97 -1.20 -14.36
CA LEU A 100 7.35 -2.33 -15.06
C LEU A 100 8.32 -3.49 -15.24
N GLN A 101 9.57 -3.22 -15.60
CA GLN A 101 10.61 -4.25 -15.72
C GLN A 101 10.91 -4.91 -14.37
N LEU A 102 11.12 -4.10 -13.33
CA LEU A 102 11.49 -4.54 -11.99
C LEU A 102 10.39 -5.39 -11.33
N GLN A 103 9.12 -5.01 -11.49
CA GLN A 103 8.01 -5.75 -10.91
C GLN A 103 7.51 -6.88 -11.80
N GLY A 104 7.63 -6.74 -13.11
CA GLY A 104 7.26 -7.75 -14.08
C GLY A 104 8.36 -8.81 -14.25
N PRO A 105 9.13 -8.79 -15.36
CA PRO A 105 10.12 -9.85 -15.66
C PRO A 105 11.20 -10.05 -14.60
N ASP A 106 11.69 -9.00 -13.94
CA ASP A 106 12.75 -9.16 -12.92
C ASP A 106 12.19 -9.51 -11.53
N GLY A 107 10.87 -9.46 -11.38
CA GLY A 107 10.14 -9.56 -10.12
C GLY A 107 9.07 -10.64 -10.15
N LEU A 108 7.82 -10.24 -9.90
CA LEU A 108 6.69 -11.12 -9.71
C LEU A 108 6.44 -12.02 -10.92
N LEU A 109 6.32 -11.44 -12.12
CA LEU A 109 5.94 -12.21 -13.31
C LEU A 109 7.04 -13.20 -13.71
N GLY A 110 8.31 -12.77 -13.66
CA GLY A 110 9.43 -13.66 -13.95
C GLY A 110 9.56 -14.81 -12.95
N ALA A 111 9.33 -14.57 -11.66
CA ALA A 111 9.35 -15.64 -10.66
C ALA A 111 8.18 -16.62 -10.82
N LEU A 112 6.97 -16.12 -11.12
CA LEU A 112 5.82 -16.98 -11.41
C LEU A 112 6.07 -17.87 -12.62
N GLU A 113 6.66 -17.34 -13.69
CA GLU A 113 6.93 -18.08 -14.92
C GLU A 113 8.06 -19.09 -14.74
N LYS A 114 9.21 -18.66 -14.20
CA LYS A 114 10.41 -19.49 -14.02
C LYS A 114 10.12 -20.77 -13.25
N ASP A 115 9.38 -20.67 -12.16
CA ASP A 115 9.10 -21.78 -11.25
C ASP A 115 7.69 -22.37 -11.46
N ASN A 116 6.99 -21.97 -12.53
CA ASN A 116 5.63 -22.40 -12.89
C ASN A 116 4.63 -22.32 -11.71
N LEU A 117 4.53 -21.15 -11.09
CA LEU A 117 3.73 -20.90 -9.89
C LEU A 117 2.36 -20.30 -10.23
N THR A 118 1.34 -20.68 -9.44
CA THR A 118 0.02 -20.03 -9.47
C THR A 118 0.02 -18.67 -8.77
N ALA A 119 0.75 -18.57 -7.66
CA ALA A 119 0.85 -17.36 -6.84
C ALA A 119 2.14 -17.37 -6.02
N ILE A 120 2.58 -16.18 -5.61
CA ILE A 120 3.61 -16.00 -4.60
C ILE A 120 2.96 -15.69 -3.26
N VAL A 121 3.49 -16.27 -2.20
CA VAL A 121 3.06 -15.97 -0.83
C VAL A 121 4.18 -15.26 -0.09
N THR A 122 3.87 -14.13 0.55
CA THR A 122 4.85 -13.25 1.19
C THR A 122 4.27 -12.61 2.45
N PRO A 123 5.09 -12.19 3.44
CA PRO A 123 4.63 -11.28 4.49
C PRO A 123 4.00 -10.03 3.89
N HIS A 124 2.84 -9.64 4.41
CA HIS A 124 1.98 -8.62 3.78
C HIS A 124 2.65 -7.27 3.47
N LEU A 125 3.63 -6.86 4.28
CA LEU A 125 4.35 -5.60 4.12
C LEU A 125 5.10 -5.47 2.78
N PHE A 126 5.40 -6.59 2.12
CA PHE A 126 6.14 -6.59 0.85
C PHE A 126 5.23 -6.66 -0.38
N ALA A 127 3.96 -7.04 -0.22
CA ALA A 127 3.10 -7.42 -1.34
C ALA A 127 2.83 -6.26 -2.31
N ALA A 128 2.58 -5.05 -1.78
CA ALA A 128 2.28 -3.89 -2.62
C ALA A 128 3.44 -3.56 -3.58
N GLY A 129 4.68 -3.57 -3.09
CA GLY A 129 5.88 -3.31 -3.91
C GLY A 129 6.24 -4.43 -4.89
N MET A 130 5.45 -5.52 -4.95
CA MET A 130 5.58 -6.56 -5.97
C MET A 130 4.63 -6.34 -7.15
N ALA A 131 3.55 -5.59 -6.95
CA ALA A 131 2.37 -5.66 -7.81
C ALA A 131 1.81 -4.30 -8.26
N ASN A 132 2.09 -3.21 -7.54
CA ASN A 132 1.42 -1.92 -7.73
C ASN A 132 1.64 -1.31 -9.13
N PHE A 133 2.84 -1.40 -9.72
CA PHE A 133 3.12 -0.81 -11.03
C PHE A 133 2.66 -1.68 -12.20
N ILE A 134 2.60 -2.99 -12.00
CA ILE A 134 2.12 -3.94 -13.01
C ILE A 134 0.64 -4.30 -12.84
N GLY A 135 -0.09 -3.65 -11.93
CA GLY A 135 -1.52 -3.87 -11.73
C GLY A 135 -1.89 -5.32 -11.39
N ALA A 136 -1.02 -6.03 -10.68
CA ALA A 136 -1.25 -7.43 -10.33
C ALA A 136 -2.07 -7.56 -9.04
N PRO A 137 -2.93 -8.58 -8.90
CA PRO A 137 -3.81 -8.71 -7.75
C PRO A 137 -3.06 -9.21 -6.51
N VAL A 138 -3.50 -8.72 -5.34
CA VAL A 138 -3.01 -9.11 -4.01
C VAL A 138 -4.20 -9.41 -3.10
N VAL A 139 -4.22 -10.59 -2.48
CA VAL A 139 -5.18 -10.94 -1.43
C VAL A 139 -4.43 -11.16 -0.12
N THR A 140 -4.79 -10.41 0.92
CA THR A 140 -4.13 -10.48 2.23
C THR A 140 -5.07 -11.07 3.26
N VAL A 141 -4.61 -12.09 3.99
CA VAL A 141 -5.39 -12.76 5.04
C VAL A 141 -4.62 -12.77 6.37
N PRO A 142 -5.33 -12.70 7.51
CA PRO A 142 -4.69 -12.77 8.82
C PRO A 142 -3.87 -14.06 8.98
N LEU A 143 -2.64 -13.94 9.47
CA LEU A 143 -1.77 -15.08 9.76
C LEU A 143 -1.68 -15.34 11.26
N GLY A 144 -1.67 -14.28 12.07
CA GLY A 144 -1.61 -14.40 13.51
C GLY A 144 -1.37 -13.07 14.20
N TYR A 145 -0.87 -13.17 15.43
CA TYR A 145 -0.64 -12.04 16.31
C TYR A 145 0.71 -12.19 17.00
N TYR A 146 1.37 -11.07 17.25
CA TYR A 146 2.56 -11.04 18.09
C TYR A 146 2.25 -11.57 19.50
N PRO A 147 3.16 -12.36 20.11
CA PRO A 147 2.99 -12.85 21.49
C PRO A 147 2.63 -11.75 22.49
N GLY A 148 1.90 -12.10 23.56
CA GLY A 148 1.46 -11.13 24.57
C GLY A 148 2.59 -10.43 25.35
N ASN A 149 3.79 -11.01 25.34
CA ASN A 149 5.00 -10.43 25.93
C ASN A 149 5.89 -9.72 24.91
N THR A 150 5.41 -9.47 23.69
CA THR A 150 6.18 -8.76 22.66
C THR A 150 6.42 -7.32 23.10
N GLU A 151 7.68 -6.90 23.10
CA GLU A 151 8.05 -5.51 23.38
C GLU A 151 7.39 -4.56 22.36
N VAL A 152 6.85 -3.45 22.87
CA VAL A 152 6.35 -2.38 22.02
C VAL A 152 7.55 -1.71 21.37
N LYS A 153 7.68 -1.89 20.05
CA LYS A 153 8.69 -1.20 19.26
C LYS A 153 8.02 -0.12 18.46
N THR A 154 8.64 1.05 18.44
CA THR A 154 8.19 2.19 17.66
C THR A 154 9.22 2.55 16.60
N ARG A 155 8.74 3.01 15.45
CA ARG A 155 9.58 3.71 14.46
C ARG A 155 9.35 5.21 14.61
N PRO A 156 10.40 6.06 14.58
CA PRO A 156 10.22 7.50 14.51
C PRO A 156 9.39 7.86 13.28
N GLY A 157 8.33 8.66 13.45
CA GLY A 157 7.74 9.36 12.33
C GLY A 157 8.68 10.47 11.88
N LYS A 158 8.72 10.75 10.57
CA LYS A 158 9.57 11.84 10.04
C LYS A 158 9.00 13.21 10.42
N ILE A 159 7.67 13.32 10.43
CA ILE A 159 6.89 14.49 10.84
C ILE A 159 5.83 14.10 11.88
N SER A 160 5.39 12.83 11.86
CA SER A 160 4.34 12.29 12.74
C SER A 160 4.87 11.71 14.06
N PRO A 161 3.99 11.50 15.07
CA PRO A 161 4.34 10.76 16.28
C PRO A 161 4.93 9.38 15.97
N PRO A 162 5.72 8.80 16.89
CA PRO A 162 6.26 7.46 16.72
C PRO A 162 5.15 6.43 16.44
N LEU A 163 5.35 5.61 15.41
CA LEU A 163 4.39 4.59 15.02
C LEU A 163 4.77 3.26 15.64
N VAL A 164 3.82 2.60 16.29
CA VAL A 164 4.00 1.23 16.80
C VAL A 164 4.16 0.27 15.61
N VAL A 165 5.31 -0.40 15.53
CA VAL A 165 5.62 -1.38 14.47
C VAL A 165 5.45 -2.82 14.94
N SER A 166 5.55 -3.06 16.25
CA SER A 166 5.24 -4.34 16.87
C SER A 166 4.83 -4.11 18.32
N GLY A 167 4.05 -5.04 18.87
CA GLY A 167 3.62 -5.00 20.27
C GLY A 167 2.70 -6.17 20.59
N PRO A 168 2.27 -6.31 21.85
CA PRO A 168 1.42 -7.40 22.28
C PRO A 168 0.13 -7.47 21.46
N SER A 169 -0.20 -8.65 20.95
CA SER A 169 -1.42 -8.90 20.18
C SER A 169 -1.59 -8.03 18.93
N VAL A 170 -0.51 -7.43 18.40
CA VAL A 170 -0.55 -6.75 17.09
C VAL A 170 -0.75 -7.82 16.00
N PRO A 171 -1.72 -7.65 15.08
CA PRO A 171 -1.94 -8.60 14.00
C PRO A 171 -0.82 -8.52 12.97
N PHE A 172 -0.46 -9.67 12.40
CA PHE A 172 0.32 -9.74 11.17
C PHE A 172 -0.35 -10.68 10.18
N ALA A 173 -0.13 -10.41 8.91
CA ALA A 173 -0.81 -11.06 7.81
C ALA A 173 0.16 -11.64 6.77
N ILE A 174 -0.41 -12.52 5.96
CA ILE A 174 0.23 -13.13 4.81
C ILE A 174 -0.54 -12.72 3.56
N SER A 175 0.18 -12.46 2.48
CA SER A 175 -0.41 -12.02 1.21
C SER A 175 -0.11 -13.02 0.12
N PHE A 176 -1.14 -13.29 -0.70
CA PHE A 176 -1.08 -14.05 -1.93
C PHE A 176 -1.05 -13.04 -3.08
N VAL A 177 -0.03 -13.13 -3.93
CA VAL A 177 0.23 -12.21 -5.03
C VAL A 177 0.24 -13.02 -6.33
N GLY A 178 -0.59 -12.63 -7.29
CA GLY A 178 -0.83 -13.39 -8.52
C GLY A 178 -0.45 -12.62 -9.76
N ARG A 179 -0.67 -13.23 -10.93
CA ARG A 179 -0.59 -12.53 -12.22
C ARG A 179 -1.82 -11.65 -12.42
N GLN A 180 -1.73 -10.67 -13.31
CA GLN A 180 -2.91 -9.89 -13.71
C GLN A 180 -4.08 -10.82 -14.05
N TRP A 181 -5.28 -10.49 -13.56
CA TRP A 181 -6.53 -11.22 -13.79
C TRP A 181 -6.64 -12.61 -13.14
N SER A 182 -5.73 -12.97 -12.22
CA SER A 182 -5.82 -14.23 -11.46
C SER A 182 -6.60 -14.12 -10.15
N ASP A 183 -7.52 -13.16 -10.06
CA ASP A 183 -8.27 -12.83 -8.83
C ASP A 183 -9.02 -14.04 -8.28
N ALA A 184 -9.70 -14.81 -9.15
CA ALA A 184 -10.44 -15.99 -8.74
C ALA A 184 -9.55 -17.06 -8.09
N ASP A 185 -8.37 -17.32 -8.67
CA ASP A 185 -7.40 -18.26 -8.11
C ASP A 185 -6.87 -17.78 -6.76
N LEU A 186 -6.51 -16.49 -6.66
CA LEU A 186 -6.02 -15.91 -5.41
C LEU A 186 -7.06 -15.95 -4.30
N ILE A 187 -8.32 -15.62 -4.62
CA ILE A 187 -9.42 -15.71 -3.67
C ILE A 187 -9.61 -17.16 -3.21
N GLY A 188 -9.57 -18.15 -4.12
CA GLY A 188 -9.67 -19.56 -3.77
C GLY A 188 -8.54 -20.05 -2.86
N LEU A 189 -7.30 -19.66 -3.15
CA LEU A 189 -6.12 -19.97 -2.33
C LEU A 189 -6.21 -19.32 -0.94
N ALA A 190 -6.50 -18.03 -0.90
CA ALA A 190 -6.61 -17.25 0.34
C ALA A 190 -7.77 -17.75 1.22
N TYR A 191 -8.92 -18.06 0.62
CA TYR A 191 -10.07 -18.62 1.32
C TYR A 191 -9.74 -19.99 1.91
N SER A 192 -9.11 -20.89 1.14
CA SER A 192 -8.70 -22.21 1.64
C SER A 192 -7.72 -22.10 2.81
N PHE A 193 -6.79 -21.14 2.75
CA PHE A 193 -5.87 -20.82 3.84
C PHE A 193 -6.61 -20.28 5.07
N GLU A 194 -7.49 -19.30 4.88
CA GLU A 194 -8.29 -18.71 5.94
C GLU A 194 -9.16 -19.77 6.64
N GLN A 195 -9.84 -20.63 5.88
CA GLN A 195 -10.73 -21.65 6.45
C GLN A 195 -9.98 -22.67 7.32
N LYS A 196 -8.75 -23.04 6.95
CA LYS A 196 -7.93 -23.95 7.76
C LYS A 196 -7.31 -23.28 8.98
N THR A 197 -7.02 -21.98 8.90
CA THR A 197 -6.30 -21.28 9.98
C THR A 197 -7.25 -20.58 10.94
N GLN A 198 -8.33 -19.96 10.46
CA GLN A 198 -9.25 -19.15 11.25
C GLN A 198 -8.49 -18.16 12.14
N ALA A 199 -7.36 -17.61 11.66
CA ALA A 199 -6.42 -16.91 12.52
C ALA A 199 -7.04 -15.68 13.20
N ARG A 200 -7.94 -14.98 12.50
CA ARG A 200 -8.62 -13.76 12.99
C ARG A 200 -9.40 -13.98 14.29
N SER A 201 -10.00 -15.17 14.49
CA SER A 201 -10.83 -15.45 15.66
C SER A 201 -10.01 -15.82 16.90
N ARG A 202 -8.70 -16.01 16.77
CA ARG A 202 -7.82 -16.47 17.86
C ARG A 202 -7.36 -15.36 18.79
N ALA A 203 -7.51 -14.09 18.42
CA ALA A 203 -7.13 -12.97 19.29
C ALA A 203 -8.30 -12.41 20.07
N ARG A 204 -7.99 -12.03 21.31
CA ARG A 204 -8.84 -11.15 22.11
C ARG A 204 -8.62 -9.71 21.67
N ARG A 205 -9.67 -9.07 21.18
CA ARG A 205 -9.66 -7.62 20.93
C ARG A 205 -9.49 -6.89 22.27
N ILE A 206 -8.47 -6.04 22.36
CA ILE A 206 -8.17 -5.28 23.58
C ILE A 206 -9.09 -4.06 23.68
N ILE A 207 -9.44 -3.48 22.53
CA ILE A 207 -10.35 -2.34 22.41
C ILE A 207 -11.42 -2.71 21.39
N MET A 208 -12.67 -2.42 21.73
CA MET A 208 -13.82 -2.55 20.83
C MET A 208 -14.36 -1.15 20.55
N PRO A 209 -14.76 -0.83 19.31
CA PRO A 209 -15.50 0.39 19.04
C PRO A 209 -16.79 0.38 19.88
N GLU A 210 -17.02 1.45 20.64
CA GLU A 210 -18.24 1.62 21.46
C GLU A 210 -19.34 2.40 20.72
N ALA A 211 -19.00 3.00 19.59
CA ALA A 211 -19.92 3.77 18.76
C ALA A 211 -19.62 3.56 17.28
N GLU A 212 -20.66 3.53 16.46
CA GLU A 212 -20.56 3.76 15.02
C GLU A 212 -20.50 5.27 14.78
N VAL A 213 -19.63 5.73 13.88
CA VAL A 213 -19.66 7.12 13.43
C VAL A 213 -20.90 7.27 12.53
N PRO A 214 -21.92 8.03 12.93
CA PRO A 214 -23.08 8.23 12.08
C PRO A 214 -22.63 8.95 10.81
N LEU A 215 -22.98 8.43 9.65
CA LEU A 215 -22.83 9.17 8.39
C LEU A 215 -23.56 10.51 8.55
N SER A 216 -22.88 11.62 8.30
CA SER A 216 -23.52 12.93 8.40
C SER A 216 -24.68 13.00 7.41
N GLY A 217 -25.76 13.71 7.77
CA GLY A 217 -26.94 13.86 6.91
C GLY A 217 -26.64 14.47 5.52
N SER A 218 -25.45 15.05 5.33
CA SER A 218 -24.96 15.49 4.02
C SER A 218 -24.53 14.36 3.08
N CYS A 219 -24.32 13.14 3.59
CA CYS A 219 -24.04 11.94 2.81
C CYS A 219 -25.31 11.13 2.48
N ALA A 220 -26.47 11.54 3.00
CA ALA A 220 -27.75 10.88 2.79
C ALA A 220 -28.57 11.47 1.62
N ALA A 221 -27.94 12.24 0.73
CA ALA A 221 -28.57 12.89 -0.40
C ALA A 221 -28.19 12.23 -1.73
#